data_AF-A0A812UW86-F1
#
_entry.id   AF-A0A812UW86-F1
#
_cell.length_a   1.000
_cell.length_b   1.000
_cell.length_c   1.000
_cell.angle_alpha   90.00
_cell.angle_beta   90.00
_cell.angle_gamma   90.00
#
_symmetry.space_group_name_H-M   'P 1'
#
loop_
_entity.id
_entity.type
_entity.pdbx_description
1 polymer ?
#
loop_
_entity_poly.entity_id
_entity_poly.type
_entity_poly.pdbx_seq_one_letter_code
_entity_poly.pdbx_strand_id
1 'polypeptide(L)'
;MCLMGGMVSLVLLAFMVLVFWLVYVELPRRLEVFDVDFLRSCSFLWARFRPGAEAFAGAFLVRNALIVVSPLLPSSFASLFFIKVLLYTSFCAVAFFKPLRTMAALYLELVIHAAFLVILDMGMLFMPTEESALVMVACVLISSSVVLIILSMVAHALFRKCRSKYRKQFQFFISHQKSAAGSLARLFKIELSKCGFRSFIDCDDLTDLTRLFLYVSQDVETLVVLGSGNFLTRKWCVGEIVTARLHNVTTLLVALPDFTMPDERFIALYDSMVPNIKELAAYGIGMPEIHETLLWLQSLERFDLKSFDSDPIPGAISWLTGGATKWTRKGSDLPMMRVVSNLSECLILCDAANMEAMAAAQVLFALLGAKMIGLSLKKTLRVLRTGDIVDSEDVHALLLCTEGCLESRQMASWLLQLSFCSSFVLPVLAEDSFQIPFGHELNDEFNEEFDEPENFATSP
;
A
#
# COMPACT_ATOMS: atom_id res chain seq x y z
N MET A 1 21.30 -51.87 -16.73
CA MET A 1 20.15 -50.94 -16.87
C MET A 1 19.40 -50.75 -15.55
N CYS A 2 18.81 -51.77 -14.92
CA CYS A 2 18.03 -51.59 -13.67
C CYS A 2 18.83 -50.95 -12.51
N LEU A 3 20.09 -51.37 -12.30
CA LEU A 3 20.96 -50.75 -11.27
C LEU A 3 21.24 -49.27 -11.55
N MET A 4 21.51 -48.91 -12.80
CA MET A 4 21.69 -47.51 -13.20
C MET A 4 20.40 -46.69 -13.00
N GLY A 5 19.24 -47.26 -13.37
CA GLY A 5 17.93 -46.64 -13.13
C GLY A 5 17.63 -46.44 -11.64
N GLY A 6 18.01 -47.41 -10.80
CA GLY A 6 17.93 -47.30 -9.35
C GLY A 6 18.82 -46.17 -8.79
N MET A 7 20.08 -46.10 -9.24
CA MET A 7 21.00 -45.03 -8.82
C MET A 7 20.52 -43.64 -9.24
N VAL A 8 20.03 -43.48 -10.48
CA VAL A 8 19.46 -42.20 -10.95
C VAL A 8 18.22 -41.82 -10.15
N SER A 9 17.34 -42.79 -9.86
CA SER A 9 16.15 -42.56 -9.03
C SER A 9 16.51 -42.12 -7.60
N LEU A 10 17.56 -42.70 -7.01
CA LEU A 10 18.05 -42.30 -5.68
C LEU A 10 18.57 -40.86 -5.66
N VAL A 11 19.28 -40.43 -6.71
CA VAL A 11 19.75 -39.04 -6.83
C VAL A 11 18.57 -38.07 -6.91
N LEU A 12 17.55 -38.38 -7.70
CA LEU A 12 16.34 -37.57 -7.79
C LEU A 12 15.58 -37.50 -6.46
N LEU A 13 15.46 -38.63 -5.75
CA LEU A 13 14.82 -38.68 -4.44
C LEU A 13 15.60 -37.86 -3.40
N ALA A 14 16.92 -38.01 -3.36
CA ALA A 14 17.79 -37.24 -2.47
C ALA A 14 17.68 -35.74 -2.74
N PHE A 15 17.65 -35.33 -4.01
CA PHE A 15 17.42 -33.94 -4.38
C PHE A 15 16.05 -33.44 -3.94
N MET A 16 14.97 -34.22 -4.12
CA MET A 16 13.64 -33.84 -3.63
C MET A 16 13.64 -33.67 -2.10
N VAL A 17 14.19 -34.63 -1.35
CA VAL A 17 14.29 -34.53 0.12
C VAL A 17 15.06 -33.28 0.52
N LEU A 18 16.18 -32.97 -0.15
CA LEU A 18 16.94 -31.76 0.08
C LEU A 18 16.10 -30.50 -0.17
N VAL A 19 15.33 -30.44 -1.27
CA VAL A 19 14.48 -29.27 -1.55
C VAL A 19 13.36 -29.14 -0.53
N PHE A 20 12.71 -30.23 -0.11
CA PHE A 20 11.72 -30.18 0.96
C PHE A 20 12.32 -29.69 2.27
N TRP A 21 13.50 -30.18 2.65
CA TRP A 21 14.21 -29.70 3.82
C TRP A 21 14.59 -28.21 3.70
N LEU A 22 15.12 -27.80 2.55
CA LEU A 22 15.48 -26.40 2.28
C LEU A 22 14.25 -25.48 2.36
N VAL A 23 13.12 -25.86 1.77
CA VAL A 23 11.93 -25.01 1.70
C VAL A 23 11.16 -24.97 3.04
N TYR A 24 11.01 -26.10 3.71
CA TYR A 24 10.17 -26.19 4.92
C TYR A 24 10.93 -25.96 6.23
N VAL A 25 12.24 -26.21 6.26
CA VAL A 25 13.06 -26.12 7.49
C VAL A 25 14.06 -24.99 7.40
N GLU A 26 14.90 -24.98 6.36
CA GLU A 26 16.03 -24.04 6.31
C GLU A 26 15.63 -22.64 5.87
N LEU A 27 14.70 -22.50 4.92
CA LEU A 27 14.27 -21.22 4.39
C LEU A 27 13.63 -20.32 5.46
N PRO A 28 12.66 -20.79 6.30
CA PRO A 28 12.13 -19.98 7.40
C PRO A 28 13.24 -19.53 8.37
N ARG A 29 14.13 -20.45 8.77
CA ARG A 29 15.24 -20.18 9.68
C ARG A 29 16.22 -19.14 9.13
N ARG A 30 16.52 -19.20 7.83
CA ARG A 30 17.45 -18.27 7.15
C ARG A 30 16.81 -16.93 6.85
N LEU A 31 15.50 -16.89 6.64
CA LEU A 31 14.73 -15.66 6.53
C LEU A 31 14.75 -14.89 7.86
N GLU A 32 14.62 -15.59 9.00
CA GLU A 32 14.72 -14.98 10.33
C GLU A 32 16.09 -14.33 10.60
N VAL A 33 17.17 -14.92 10.08
CA VAL A 33 18.55 -14.41 10.24
C VAL A 33 18.98 -13.47 9.10
N PHE A 34 18.13 -13.28 8.08
CA PHE A 34 18.40 -12.45 6.90
C PHE A 34 19.66 -12.84 6.13
N ASP A 35 19.85 -14.13 5.90
CA ASP A 35 20.98 -14.63 5.11
C ASP A 35 20.73 -14.38 3.61
N VAL A 36 21.03 -13.16 3.14
CA VAL A 36 20.78 -12.73 1.76
C VAL A 36 21.58 -13.56 0.76
N ASP A 37 22.79 -13.99 1.12
CA ASP A 37 23.63 -14.82 0.26
C ASP A 37 23.02 -16.21 0.07
N PHE A 38 22.47 -16.81 1.13
CA PHE A 38 21.66 -18.03 1.02
C PHE A 38 20.41 -17.80 0.15
N LEU A 39 19.67 -16.71 0.43
CA LEU A 39 18.44 -16.38 -0.32
C LEU A 39 18.71 -16.22 -1.82
N ARG A 40 19.85 -15.62 -2.16
CA ARG A 40 20.32 -15.44 -3.53
C ARG A 40 20.81 -16.74 -4.15
N SER A 41 21.60 -17.53 -3.42
CA SER A 41 22.17 -18.80 -3.90
C SER A 41 21.10 -19.85 -4.21
N CYS A 42 20.05 -19.88 -3.39
CA CYS A 42 18.94 -20.82 -3.55
C CYS A 42 17.69 -20.16 -4.18
N SER A 43 17.82 -18.93 -4.69
CA SER A 43 16.74 -18.17 -5.33
C SER A 43 16.04 -18.94 -6.45
N PHE A 44 16.73 -19.84 -7.15
CA PHE A 44 16.14 -20.67 -8.21
C PHE A 44 14.97 -21.55 -7.72
N LEU A 45 14.92 -21.89 -6.42
CA LEU A 45 13.85 -22.69 -5.84
C LEU A 45 12.58 -21.87 -5.59
N TRP A 46 12.70 -20.68 -5.01
CA TRP A 46 11.55 -19.89 -4.53
C TRP A 46 11.31 -18.55 -5.23
N ALA A 47 12.28 -17.94 -5.90
CA ALA A 47 12.15 -16.58 -6.44
C ALA A 47 11.03 -16.45 -7.48
N ARG A 48 10.64 -17.56 -8.11
CA ARG A 48 9.49 -17.62 -9.03
C ARG A 48 8.14 -17.57 -8.32
N PHE A 49 8.07 -17.86 -7.02
CA PHE A 49 6.85 -17.91 -6.23
C PHE A 49 6.65 -16.63 -5.41
N ARG A 50 5.40 -16.35 -5.05
CA ARG A 50 5.06 -15.28 -4.12
C ARG A 50 5.58 -15.62 -2.72
N PRO A 51 5.91 -14.61 -1.91
CA PRO A 51 6.14 -14.82 -0.49
C PRO A 51 4.99 -15.61 0.15
N GLY A 52 5.29 -16.68 0.86
CA GLY A 52 4.33 -17.61 1.47
C GLY A 52 3.83 -18.75 0.56
N ALA A 53 4.18 -18.76 -0.72
CA ALA A 53 3.82 -19.82 -1.68
C ALA A 53 5.03 -20.69 -2.10
N GLU A 54 6.14 -20.64 -1.36
CA GLU A 54 7.40 -21.31 -1.69
C GLU A 54 7.27 -22.83 -1.66
N ALA A 55 6.35 -23.37 -0.87
CA ALA A 55 5.98 -24.79 -0.84
C ALA A 55 5.61 -25.36 -2.23
N PHE A 56 5.13 -24.52 -3.15
CA PHE A 56 4.86 -24.95 -4.53
C PHE A 56 6.11 -25.39 -5.29
N ALA A 57 7.32 -25.01 -4.84
CA ALA A 57 8.56 -25.55 -5.38
C ALA A 57 8.62 -27.08 -5.25
N GLY A 58 8.28 -27.59 -4.06
CA GLY A 58 8.20 -29.02 -3.78
C GLY A 58 7.11 -29.70 -4.61
N ALA A 59 5.91 -29.10 -4.67
CA ALA A 59 4.80 -29.64 -5.48
C ALA A 59 5.17 -29.78 -6.96
N PHE A 60 5.87 -28.80 -7.54
CA PHE A 60 6.32 -28.85 -8.94
C PHE A 60 7.37 -29.94 -9.18
N LEU A 61 8.28 -30.15 -8.23
CA LEU A 61 9.28 -31.22 -8.32
C LEU A 61 8.63 -32.60 -8.22
N VAL A 62 7.69 -32.79 -7.28
CA VAL A 62 6.93 -34.02 -7.14
C VAL A 62 6.15 -34.32 -8.42
N ARG A 63 5.45 -33.32 -9.00
CA ARG A 63 4.77 -33.46 -10.29
C ARG A 63 5.73 -33.94 -11.38
N ASN A 64 6.88 -33.29 -11.53
CA ASN A 64 7.86 -33.65 -12.56
C ASN A 64 8.43 -35.07 -12.34
N ALA A 65 8.70 -35.45 -11.10
CA ALA A 65 9.15 -36.80 -10.76
C ALA A 65 8.09 -37.86 -11.11
N LEU A 66 6.81 -37.59 -10.81
CA LEU A 66 5.71 -38.50 -11.13
C LEU A 66 5.49 -38.64 -12.65
N ILE A 67 5.67 -37.56 -13.41
CA ILE A 67 5.64 -37.61 -14.89
C ILE A 67 6.77 -38.51 -15.43
N VAL A 68 7.97 -38.45 -14.84
CA VAL A 68 9.09 -39.33 -15.25
C VAL A 68 8.83 -40.80 -14.92
N VAL A 69 8.09 -41.08 -13.85
CA VAL A 69 7.74 -42.45 -13.41
C VAL A 69 6.57 -43.04 -14.20
N SER A 70 5.72 -42.21 -14.82
CA SER A 70 4.52 -42.68 -15.50
C SER A 70 4.74 -43.74 -16.59
N PRO A 71 5.85 -43.78 -17.37
CA PRO A 71 6.07 -44.82 -18.38
C PRO A 71 6.32 -46.21 -17.78
N LEU A 72 6.53 -46.31 -16.46
CA LEU A 72 6.67 -47.60 -15.77
C LEU A 72 5.32 -48.33 -15.57
N LEU A 73 4.19 -47.66 -15.87
CA LEU A 73 2.89 -48.30 -15.84
C LEU A 73 2.75 -49.32 -16.98
N PRO A 74 2.14 -50.49 -16.72
CA PRO A 74 2.17 -51.63 -17.64
C PRO A 74 1.36 -51.40 -18.92
N SER A 75 0.38 -50.49 -18.91
CA SER A 75 -0.38 -50.12 -20.11
C SER A 75 -0.09 -48.68 -20.53
N SER A 76 0.11 -48.49 -21.83
CA SER A 76 0.32 -47.15 -22.43
C SER A 76 -0.86 -46.22 -22.15
N PHE A 77 -2.09 -46.75 -22.15
CA PHE A 77 -3.28 -46.02 -21.76
C PHE A 77 -3.20 -45.54 -20.29
N ALA A 78 -2.86 -46.42 -19.33
CA ALA A 78 -2.74 -46.01 -17.93
C ALA A 78 -1.63 -44.98 -17.75
N SER A 79 -0.52 -45.10 -18.48
CA SER A 79 0.57 -44.13 -18.46
C SER A 79 0.11 -42.74 -18.91
N LEU A 80 -0.53 -42.63 -20.08
CA LEU A 80 -1.03 -41.36 -20.60
C LEU A 80 -2.14 -40.77 -19.73
N PHE A 81 -3.06 -41.61 -19.26
CA PHE A 81 -4.13 -41.19 -18.35
C PHE A 81 -3.58 -40.64 -17.03
N PHE A 82 -2.57 -41.31 -16.46
CA PHE A 82 -1.91 -40.85 -15.23
C PHE A 82 -1.22 -39.50 -15.42
N ILE A 83 -0.46 -39.31 -16.51
CA ILE A 83 0.14 -38.00 -16.84
C ILE A 83 -0.95 -36.94 -16.95
N LYS A 84 -2.05 -37.25 -17.66
CA LYS A 84 -3.19 -36.33 -17.84
C LYS A 84 -3.75 -35.89 -16.48
N VAL A 85 -4.10 -36.82 -15.59
CA VAL A 85 -4.64 -36.51 -14.25
C VAL A 85 -3.67 -35.63 -13.45
N LEU A 86 -2.37 -35.93 -13.48
CA LEU A 86 -1.35 -35.13 -12.81
C LEU A 86 -1.29 -33.69 -13.35
N LEU A 87 -1.32 -33.53 -14.68
CA LEU A 87 -1.28 -32.21 -15.31
C LEU A 87 -2.57 -31.41 -15.06
N TYR A 88 -3.75 -32.03 -15.06
CA TYR A 88 -4.99 -31.36 -14.65
C TYR A 88 -4.93 -30.89 -13.20
N THR A 89 -4.49 -31.75 -12.29
CA THR A 89 -4.35 -31.41 -10.87
C THR A 89 -3.38 -30.23 -10.68
N SER A 90 -2.22 -30.28 -11.36
CA SER A 90 -1.24 -29.19 -11.39
C SER A 90 -1.82 -27.90 -11.96
N PHE A 91 -2.53 -27.97 -13.09
CA PHE A 91 -3.17 -26.82 -13.73
C PHE A 91 -4.17 -26.16 -12.78
N CYS A 92 -5.07 -26.94 -12.17
CA CYS A 92 -6.06 -26.43 -11.22
C CYS A 92 -5.39 -25.81 -9.98
N ALA A 93 -4.37 -26.45 -9.42
CA ALA A 93 -3.62 -25.92 -8.28
C ALA A 93 -2.95 -24.58 -8.62
N VAL A 94 -2.26 -24.49 -9.77
CA VAL A 94 -1.61 -23.26 -10.22
C VAL A 94 -2.64 -22.16 -10.48
N ALA A 95 -3.76 -22.48 -11.13
CA ALA A 95 -4.81 -21.51 -11.43
C ALA A 95 -5.51 -20.98 -10.16
N PHE A 96 -5.75 -21.84 -9.18
CA PHE A 96 -6.45 -21.50 -7.93
C PHE A 96 -5.55 -20.73 -6.96
N PHE A 97 -4.39 -21.30 -6.61
CA PHE A 97 -3.50 -20.71 -5.61
C PHE A 97 -2.64 -19.57 -6.15
N LYS A 98 -2.49 -19.47 -7.48
CA LYS A 98 -1.70 -18.42 -8.15
C LYS A 98 -0.30 -18.26 -7.54
N PRO A 99 0.46 -19.36 -7.37
CA PRO A 99 1.66 -19.36 -6.54
C PRO A 99 2.79 -18.52 -7.13
N LEU A 100 2.76 -18.22 -8.43
CA LEU A 100 3.83 -17.51 -9.13
C LEU A 100 3.83 -16.00 -8.84
N ARG A 101 5.03 -15.44 -8.63
CA ARG A 101 5.29 -14.05 -8.23
C ARG A 101 4.74 -13.06 -9.24
N THR A 102 5.04 -13.28 -10.52
CA THR A 102 4.54 -12.42 -11.60
C THR A 102 3.31 -13.05 -12.25
N MET A 103 2.27 -12.23 -12.48
CA MET A 103 1.07 -12.69 -13.19
C MET A 103 1.39 -13.17 -14.62
N ALA A 104 2.41 -12.58 -15.26
CA ALA A 104 2.84 -13.01 -16.58
C ALA A 104 3.38 -14.46 -16.59
N ALA A 105 4.24 -14.82 -15.62
CA ALA A 105 4.73 -16.19 -15.48
C ALA A 105 3.59 -17.16 -15.18
N LEU A 106 2.63 -16.76 -14.33
CA LEU A 106 1.43 -17.54 -14.04
C LEU A 106 0.65 -17.87 -15.32
N TYR A 107 0.35 -16.86 -16.14
CA TYR A 107 -0.39 -17.09 -17.38
C TYR A 107 0.40 -17.95 -18.37
N LEU A 108 1.71 -17.75 -18.49
CA LEU A 108 2.55 -18.56 -19.37
C LEU A 108 2.54 -20.05 -18.94
N GLU A 109 2.70 -20.32 -17.65
CA GLU A 109 2.66 -21.69 -17.09
C GLU A 109 1.32 -22.38 -17.38
N LEU A 110 0.21 -21.64 -17.19
CA LEU A 110 -1.14 -22.14 -17.50
C LEU A 110 -1.33 -22.44 -18.98
N VAL A 111 -0.80 -21.59 -19.87
CA VAL A 111 -0.84 -21.83 -21.33
C VAL A 111 -0.01 -23.05 -21.72
N ILE A 112 1.17 -23.22 -21.14
CA ILE A 112 2.02 -24.40 -21.40
C ILE A 112 1.33 -25.68 -20.91
N HIS A 113 0.74 -25.67 -19.71
CA HIS A 113 -0.05 -26.80 -19.20
C HIS A 113 -1.20 -27.14 -20.12
N ALA A 114 -1.97 -26.14 -20.53
CA ALA A 114 -3.05 -26.29 -21.48
C ALA A 114 -2.58 -26.95 -22.78
N ALA A 115 -1.48 -26.47 -23.37
CA ALA A 115 -0.94 -27.04 -24.60
C ALA A 115 -0.55 -28.53 -24.42
N PHE A 116 0.11 -28.88 -23.33
CA PHE A 116 0.44 -30.28 -23.03
C PHE A 116 -0.80 -31.16 -22.84
N LEU A 117 -1.84 -30.65 -22.19
CA LEU A 117 -3.10 -31.36 -22.03
C LEU A 117 -3.75 -31.65 -23.38
N VAL A 118 -3.76 -30.68 -24.31
CA VAL A 118 -4.28 -30.89 -25.68
C VAL A 118 -3.48 -31.97 -26.41
N ILE A 119 -2.15 -31.95 -26.32
CA ILE A 119 -1.29 -32.96 -26.96
C ILE A 119 -1.59 -34.36 -26.41
N LEU A 120 -1.73 -34.50 -25.10
CA LEU A 120 -2.06 -35.78 -24.46
C LEU A 120 -3.46 -36.26 -24.84
N ASP A 121 -4.42 -35.35 -24.92
CA ASP A 121 -5.78 -35.66 -25.35
C ASP A 121 -5.79 -36.20 -26.78
N MET A 122 -5.03 -35.58 -27.69
CA MET A 122 -4.87 -36.09 -29.05
C MET A 122 -4.17 -37.46 -29.05
N GLY A 123 -3.11 -37.63 -28.25
CA GLY A 123 -2.39 -38.90 -28.14
C GLY A 123 -3.27 -40.06 -27.65
N MET A 124 -4.18 -39.80 -26.70
CA MET A 124 -5.12 -40.81 -26.22
C MET A 124 -6.16 -41.21 -27.27
N LEU A 125 -6.56 -40.32 -28.18
CA LEU A 125 -7.50 -40.65 -29.26
C LEU A 125 -6.92 -41.63 -30.29
N PHE A 126 -5.59 -41.67 -30.43
CA PHE A 126 -4.90 -42.58 -31.35
C PHE A 126 -4.48 -43.92 -30.73
N MET A 127 -4.72 -44.12 -29.43
CA MET A 127 -4.45 -45.40 -28.79
C MET A 127 -5.53 -46.41 -29.21
N PRO A 128 -5.18 -47.55 -29.82
CA PRO A 128 -6.15 -48.57 -30.20
C PRO A 128 -6.78 -49.16 -28.93
N THR A 129 -8.06 -48.88 -28.71
CA THR A 129 -8.85 -49.47 -27.63
C THR A 129 -9.72 -50.58 -28.19
N GLU A 130 -9.57 -51.81 -27.67
CA GLU A 130 -10.41 -52.94 -28.06
C GLU A 130 -11.88 -52.78 -27.62
N GLU A 131 -12.22 -51.79 -26.77
CA GLU A 131 -13.60 -51.57 -26.29
C GLU A 131 -14.12 -50.11 -26.30
N SER A 132 -15.33 -49.99 -26.86
CA SER A 132 -16.38 -48.97 -26.73
C SER A 132 -16.18 -47.58 -27.37
N ALA A 133 -16.89 -47.37 -28.49
CA ALA A 133 -17.07 -46.06 -29.15
C ALA A 133 -17.59 -44.96 -28.19
N LEU A 134 -18.33 -45.35 -27.14
CA LEU A 134 -18.80 -44.43 -26.09
C LEU A 134 -17.66 -43.75 -25.33
N VAL A 135 -16.57 -44.48 -25.02
CA VAL A 135 -15.41 -43.91 -24.34
C VAL A 135 -14.71 -42.90 -25.24
N MET A 136 -14.56 -43.19 -26.54
CA MET A 136 -14.03 -42.22 -27.50
C MET A 136 -14.90 -40.96 -27.60
N VAL A 137 -16.22 -41.09 -27.74
CA VAL A 137 -17.12 -39.92 -27.82
C VAL A 137 -17.06 -39.08 -26.54
N ALA A 138 -17.07 -39.73 -25.37
CA ALA A 138 -16.93 -39.03 -24.08
C ALA A 138 -15.57 -38.31 -23.97
N CYS A 139 -14.48 -38.97 -24.38
CA CYS A 139 -13.15 -38.35 -24.41
C CYS A 139 -13.10 -37.13 -25.34
N VAL A 140 -13.66 -37.20 -26.54
CA VAL A 140 -13.69 -36.05 -27.49
C VAL A 140 -14.51 -34.89 -26.92
N LEU A 141 -15.68 -35.15 -26.35
CA LEU A 141 -16.52 -34.10 -25.76
C LEU A 141 -15.82 -33.43 -24.56
N ILE A 142 -15.23 -34.22 -23.66
CA ILE A 142 -14.50 -33.68 -22.52
C ILE A 142 -13.30 -32.86 -23.00
N SER A 143 -12.47 -33.41 -23.89
CA SER A 143 -11.27 -32.71 -24.39
C SER A 143 -11.65 -31.42 -25.14
N SER A 144 -12.68 -31.44 -25.99
CA SER A 144 -13.16 -30.24 -26.70
C SER A 144 -13.70 -29.17 -25.75
N SER A 145 -14.45 -29.57 -24.71
CA SER A 145 -14.94 -28.63 -23.69
C SER A 145 -13.80 -27.99 -22.90
N VAL A 146 -12.77 -28.78 -22.55
CA VAL A 146 -11.58 -28.25 -21.85
C VAL A 146 -10.81 -27.29 -22.75
N VAL A 147 -10.61 -27.62 -24.03
CA VAL A 147 -9.96 -26.72 -25.00
C VAL A 147 -10.72 -25.40 -25.11
N LEU A 148 -12.05 -25.43 -25.21
CA LEU A 148 -12.88 -24.22 -25.27
C LEU A 148 -12.77 -23.37 -23.99
N ILE A 149 -12.77 -24.00 -22.82
CA ILE A 149 -12.59 -23.31 -21.53
C ILE A 149 -11.23 -22.64 -21.48
N ILE A 150 -10.16 -23.35 -21.85
CA ILE A 150 -8.79 -22.83 -21.91
C ILE A 150 -8.71 -21.64 -22.88
N LEU A 151 -9.22 -21.78 -24.10
CA LEU A 151 -9.19 -20.70 -25.11
C LEU A 151 -9.95 -19.47 -24.61
N SER A 152 -11.10 -19.67 -23.96
CA SER A 152 -11.89 -18.59 -23.36
C SER A 152 -11.13 -17.90 -22.22
N MET A 153 -10.44 -18.66 -21.36
CA MET A 153 -9.60 -18.11 -20.29
C MET A 153 -8.41 -17.33 -20.84
N VAL A 154 -7.74 -17.82 -21.89
CA VAL A 154 -6.62 -17.14 -22.55
C VAL A 154 -7.11 -15.84 -23.20
N ALA A 155 -8.21 -15.88 -23.95
CA ALA A 155 -8.80 -14.69 -24.57
C ALA A 155 -9.18 -13.64 -23.53
N HIS A 156 -9.81 -14.06 -22.42
CA HIS A 156 -10.15 -13.17 -21.32
C HIS A 156 -8.90 -12.58 -20.62
N ALA A 157 -7.86 -13.40 -20.39
CA ALA A 157 -6.61 -12.94 -19.79
C ALA A 157 -5.86 -11.94 -20.70
N LEU A 158 -5.80 -12.20 -22.01
CA LEU A 158 -5.24 -11.29 -23.00
C LEU A 158 -6.02 -9.99 -23.07
N PHE A 159 -7.36 -10.07 -23.13
CA PHE A 159 -8.23 -8.89 -23.13
C PHE A 159 -8.02 -8.05 -21.86
N ARG A 160 -7.97 -8.69 -20.68
CA ARG A 160 -7.71 -8.01 -19.41
C ARG A 160 -6.32 -7.39 -19.38
N LYS A 161 -5.28 -8.09 -19.84
CA LYS A 161 -3.89 -7.58 -19.89
C LYS A 161 -3.75 -6.40 -20.84
N CYS A 162 -4.37 -6.47 -22.02
CA CYS A 162 -4.42 -5.34 -22.93
C CYS A 162 -5.12 -4.16 -22.26
N ARG A 163 -6.27 -4.38 -21.63
CA ARG A 163 -7.02 -3.33 -20.94
C ARG A 163 -6.27 -2.73 -19.74
N SER A 164 -5.56 -3.55 -18.96
CA SER A 164 -4.80 -3.09 -17.79
C SER A 164 -3.53 -2.35 -18.18
N LYS A 165 -2.83 -2.79 -19.25
CA LYS A 165 -1.63 -2.11 -19.77
C LYS A 165 -1.92 -0.66 -20.16
N TYR A 166 -3.13 -0.36 -20.62
CA TYR A 166 -3.51 0.99 -21.04
C TYR A 166 -4.27 1.79 -19.99
N ARG A 167 -4.60 1.22 -18.83
CA ARG A 167 -5.30 1.95 -17.76
C ARG A 167 -4.68 1.60 -16.41
N LYS A 168 -3.74 2.43 -15.99
CA LYS A 168 -3.36 2.52 -14.58
C LYS A 168 -4.62 2.76 -13.75
N GLN A 169 -4.75 2.05 -12.63
CA GLN A 169 -5.94 2.16 -11.80
C GLN A 169 -5.96 3.50 -11.07
N PHE A 170 -4.80 4.03 -10.73
CA PHE A 170 -4.64 5.26 -9.96
C PHE A 170 -3.68 6.20 -10.70
N GLN A 171 -4.05 7.47 -10.73
CA GLN A 171 -3.18 8.52 -11.25
C GLN A 171 -2.18 8.94 -10.17
N PHE A 172 -2.61 8.96 -8.91
CA PHE A 172 -1.77 9.29 -7.77
C PHE A 172 -1.77 8.18 -6.73
N PHE A 173 -0.59 7.87 -6.20
CA PHE A 173 -0.43 7.13 -4.95
C PHE A 173 0.19 8.08 -3.93
N ILE A 174 -0.41 8.23 -2.77
CA ILE A 174 0.08 9.16 -1.74
C ILE A 174 0.79 8.35 -0.66
N SER A 175 2.12 8.28 -0.78
CA SER A 175 2.99 7.68 0.23
C SER A 175 3.18 8.68 1.36
N HIS A 176 2.97 8.22 2.59
CA HIS A 176 3.02 9.08 3.77
C HIS A 176 3.35 8.26 5.02
N GLN A 177 3.77 8.94 6.08
CA GLN A 177 3.86 8.33 7.40
C GLN A 177 2.49 8.40 8.08
N LYS A 178 1.90 7.24 8.38
CA LYS A 178 0.55 7.12 8.98
C LYS A 178 0.31 8.03 10.19
N SER A 179 1.28 8.14 11.10
CA SER A 179 1.12 8.89 12.35
C SER A 179 1.34 10.39 12.22
N ALA A 180 2.01 10.85 11.16
CA ALA A 180 2.43 12.25 11.03
C ALA A 180 1.72 13.00 9.90
N ALA A 181 1.23 12.28 8.89
CA ALA A 181 0.66 12.86 7.67
C ALA A 181 -0.53 12.05 7.13
N GLY A 182 -1.23 11.28 7.97
CA GLY A 182 -2.33 10.40 7.56
C GLY A 182 -3.59 11.17 7.16
N SER A 183 -3.97 12.16 7.97
CA SER A 183 -5.06 13.08 7.72
C SER A 183 -4.72 14.01 6.57
N LEU A 184 -3.47 14.48 6.47
CA LEU A 184 -3.01 15.23 5.31
C LEU A 184 -3.10 14.42 4.01
N ALA A 185 -2.67 13.15 4.01
CA ALA A 185 -2.83 12.26 2.86
C ALA A 185 -4.29 12.12 2.44
N ARG A 186 -5.21 11.92 3.41
CA ARG A 186 -6.65 11.86 3.15
C ARG A 186 -7.19 13.16 2.57
N LEU A 187 -6.74 14.31 3.08
CA LEU A 187 -7.11 15.62 2.53
C LEU A 187 -6.66 15.75 1.07
N PHE A 188 -5.41 15.39 0.75
CA PHE A 188 -4.91 15.37 -0.63
C PHE A 188 -5.76 14.45 -1.51
N LYS A 189 -6.16 13.27 -1.03
CA LYS A 189 -7.04 12.37 -1.77
C LYS A 189 -8.40 13.00 -2.06
N ILE A 190 -9.01 13.67 -1.08
CA ILE A 190 -10.29 14.38 -1.27
C ILE A 190 -10.13 15.49 -2.32
N GLU A 191 -9.10 16.32 -2.23
CA GLU A 191 -8.88 17.43 -3.16
C GLU A 191 -8.52 16.95 -4.58
N LEU A 192 -7.70 15.91 -4.72
CA LEU A 192 -7.42 15.28 -6.01
C LEU A 192 -8.69 14.67 -6.62
N SER A 193 -9.54 14.04 -5.81
CA SER A 193 -10.82 13.48 -6.24
C SER A 193 -11.80 14.55 -6.72
N LYS A 194 -11.87 15.70 -6.05
CA LYS A 194 -12.63 16.88 -6.52
C LYS A 194 -12.15 17.38 -7.89
N CYS A 195 -10.86 17.20 -8.19
CA CYS A 195 -10.27 17.52 -9.49
C CYS A 195 -10.46 16.40 -10.53
N GLY A 196 -11.19 15.32 -10.20
CA GLY A 196 -11.46 14.19 -11.10
C GLY A 196 -10.34 13.15 -11.17
N PHE A 197 -9.34 13.26 -10.30
CA PHE A 197 -8.22 12.31 -10.27
C PHE A 197 -8.50 11.14 -9.33
N ARG A 198 -8.09 9.93 -9.76
CA ARG A 198 -8.16 8.74 -8.90
C ARG A 198 -6.86 8.62 -8.11
N SER A 199 -6.97 8.73 -6.79
CA SER A 199 -5.84 8.62 -5.87
C SER A 199 -6.00 7.42 -4.92
N PHE A 200 -4.87 6.83 -4.54
CA PHE A 200 -4.77 5.72 -3.60
C PHE A 200 -3.93 6.12 -2.38
N ILE A 201 -4.34 5.64 -1.21
CA ILE A 201 -3.61 5.75 0.07
C ILE A 201 -3.57 4.34 0.66
N ASP A 202 -2.44 3.93 1.22
CA ASP A 202 -2.23 2.61 1.84
C ASP A 202 -3.29 2.28 2.92
N CYS A 203 -3.72 3.26 3.72
CA CYS A 203 -4.65 3.03 4.82
C CYS A 203 -6.07 2.62 4.42
N ASP A 204 -6.45 2.76 3.14
CA ASP A 204 -7.84 2.54 2.72
C ASP A 204 -8.17 1.09 2.35
N ASP A 205 -7.20 0.31 1.87
CA ASP A 205 -7.47 -1.01 1.25
C ASP A 205 -6.35 -2.04 1.47
N LEU A 206 -5.33 -1.70 2.27
CA LEU A 206 -4.14 -2.53 2.38
C LEU A 206 -4.19 -3.42 3.62
N THR A 207 -4.88 -4.56 3.50
CA THR A 207 -4.76 -5.67 4.48
C THR A 207 -3.51 -6.51 4.24
N ASP A 208 -2.88 -6.40 3.07
CA ASP A 208 -1.74 -7.20 2.62
C ASP A 208 -0.62 -6.30 2.08
N LEU A 209 0.42 -6.10 2.89
CA LEU A 209 1.63 -5.33 2.54
C LEU A 209 2.34 -5.87 1.29
N THR A 210 2.14 -7.15 0.95
CA THR A 210 2.73 -7.77 -0.25
C THR A 210 2.26 -7.11 -1.53
N ARG A 211 1.07 -6.49 -1.52
CA ARG A 211 0.51 -5.81 -2.69
C ARG A 211 0.94 -4.35 -2.81
N LEU A 212 1.50 -3.76 -1.75
CA LEU A 212 1.86 -2.35 -1.71
C LEU A 212 2.77 -1.97 -2.89
N PHE A 213 3.88 -2.69 -3.02
CA PHE A 213 4.87 -2.46 -4.08
C PHE A 213 4.33 -2.84 -5.46
N LEU A 214 3.37 -3.76 -5.56
CA LEU A 214 2.70 -4.07 -6.82
C LEU A 214 1.82 -2.90 -7.27
N TYR A 215 1.09 -2.24 -6.37
CA TYR A 215 0.31 -1.06 -6.72
C TYR A 215 1.21 0.07 -7.23
N VAL A 216 2.28 0.38 -6.49
CA VAL A 216 3.24 1.41 -6.91
C VAL A 216 3.84 1.09 -8.29
N SER A 217 4.35 -0.12 -8.49
CA SER A 217 4.99 -0.49 -9.76
C SER A 217 4.03 -0.61 -10.95
N GLN A 218 2.81 -1.13 -10.75
CA GLN A 218 1.94 -1.54 -11.86
C GLN A 218 0.72 -0.66 -12.05
N ASP A 219 0.14 -0.12 -10.99
CA ASP A 219 -1.21 0.46 -11.02
C ASP A 219 -1.24 1.98 -10.85
N VAL A 220 -0.07 2.59 -10.59
CA VAL A 220 0.09 4.02 -10.33
C VAL A 220 0.82 4.71 -11.49
N GLU A 221 0.41 5.94 -11.81
CA GLU A 221 1.11 6.84 -12.74
C GLU A 221 2.13 7.73 -12.02
N THR A 222 1.71 8.37 -10.93
CA THR A 222 2.52 9.28 -10.11
C THR A 222 2.51 8.89 -8.64
N LEU A 223 3.69 8.72 -8.04
CA LEU A 223 3.89 8.59 -6.61
C LEU A 223 4.09 9.99 -5.99
N VAL A 224 3.22 10.39 -5.08
CA VAL A 224 3.35 11.60 -4.27
C VAL A 224 3.88 11.22 -2.90
N VAL A 225 5.06 11.73 -2.56
CA VAL A 225 5.72 11.51 -1.27
C VAL A 225 5.39 12.68 -0.35
N LEU A 226 4.60 12.44 0.70
CA LEU A 226 4.42 13.41 1.79
C LEU A 226 5.56 13.21 2.79
N GLY A 227 6.66 13.92 2.56
CA GLY A 227 7.84 13.81 3.42
C GLY A 227 7.59 14.52 4.74
N SER A 228 7.38 13.77 5.83
CA SER A 228 7.46 14.23 7.23
C SER A 228 8.84 13.90 7.82
N GLY A 229 9.20 14.47 8.98
CA GLY A 229 10.53 14.30 9.58
C GLY A 229 10.93 12.83 9.83
N ASN A 230 9.96 11.95 10.07
CA ASN A 230 10.17 10.51 10.27
C ASN A 230 9.75 9.65 9.05
N PHE A 231 9.48 10.25 7.90
CA PHE A 231 9.07 9.51 6.71
C PHE A 231 10.13 8.50 6.28
N LEU A 232 11.40 8.92 6.19
CA LEU A 232 12.49 8.06 5.72
C LEU A 232 12.91 7.00 6.75
N THR A 233 12.46 7.09 8.01
CA THR A 233 12.71 6.07 9.03
C THR A 233 11.66 4.95 9.01
N ARG A 234 10.65 5.04 8.13
CA ARG A 234 9.64 4.00 7.93
C ARG A 234 10.02 3.13 6.73
N LYS A 235 10.40 1.88 7.00
CA LYS A 235 10.81 0.91 5.96
C LYS A 235 9.82 0.78 4.80
N TRP A 236 8.51 0.78 5.06
CA TRP A 236 7.50 0.64 4.02
C TRP A 236 7.47 1.85 3.09
N CYS A 237 7.55 3.06 3.63
CA CYS A 237 7.63 4.31 2.89
C CYS A 237 8.86 4.33 1.97
N VAL A 238 10.02 3.91 2.48
CA VAL A 238 11.24 3.80 1.65
C VAL A 238 11.12 2.69 0.61
N GLY A 239 10.52 1.55 0.94
CA GLY A 239 10.22 0.49 -0.03
C GLY A 239 9.35 0.96 -1.19
N GLU A 240 8.38 1.85 -0.93
CA GLU A 240 7.54 2.46 -1.98
C GLU A 240 8.36 3.34 -2.92
N ILE A 241 9.24 4.20 -2.38
CA ILE A 241 10.10 5.08 -3.18
C ILE A 241 11.11 4.27 -3.99
N VAL A 242 11.73 3.25 -3.38
CA VAL A 242 12.63 2.33 -4.09
C VAL A 242 11.89 1.66 -5.25
N THR A 243 10.68 1.17 -4.99
CA THR A 243 9.85 0.52 -6.01
C THR A 243 9.51 1.47 -7.15
N ALA A 244 9.13 2.71 -6.85
CA ALA A 244 8.84 3.73 -7.84
C ALA A 244 10.05 4.03 -8.72
N ARG A 245 11.24 4.21 -8.12
CA ARG A 245 12.50 4.42 -8.85
C ARG A 245 12.81 3.25 -9.79
N LEU A 246 12.79 2.02 -9.28
CA LEU A 246 13.11 0.82 -10.06
C LEU A 246 12.15 0.60 -11.24
N HIS A 247 10.92 1.10 -11.15
CA HIS A 247 9.90 0.97 -12.20
C HIS A 247 9.66 2.26 -13.00
N ASN A 248 10.49 3.29 -12.82
CA ASN A 248 10.35 4.60 -13.46
C ASN A 248 8.93 5.20 -13.31
N VAL A 249 8.34 5.07 -12.13
CA VAL A 249 7.10 5.76 -11.78
C VAL A 249 7.44 7.22 -11.53
N THR A 250 6.62 8.14 -12.04
CA THR A 250 6.85 9.58 -11.81
C THR A 250 6.73 9.84 -10.31
N THR A 251 7.73 10.45 -9.68
CA THR A 251 7.70 10.69 -8.23
C THR A 251 7.84 12.17 -7.94
N LEU A 252 6.93 12.69 -7.12
CA LEU A 252 6.87 14.09 -6.70
C LEU A 252 6.99 14.15 -5.18
N LEU A 253 7.84 15.03 -4.66
CA LEU A 253 8.05 15.22 -3.23
C LEU A 253 7.28 16.46 -2.74
N VAL A 254 6.38 16.27 -1.79
CA VAL A 254 5.77 17.34 -1.01
C VAL A 254 6.43 17.32 0.37
N ALA A 255 7.35 18.25 0.60
CA ALA A 255 8.11 18.33 1.84
C ALA A 255 7.30 19.11 2.89
N LEU A 256 7.06 18.47 4.05
CA LEU A 256 6.47 19.13 5.21
C LEU A 256 7.54 19.92 5.97
N PRO A 257 7.16 20.86 6.87
CA PRO A 257 8.11 21.76 7.53
C PRO A 257 9.24 21.06 8.31
N ASP A 258 8.98 19.86 8.82
CA ASP A 258 9.92 19.04 9.60
C ASP A 258 10.74 18.07 8.74
N PHE A 259 10.52 18.03 7.43
CA PHE A 259 11.22 17.12 6.54
C PHE A 259 12.64 17.58 6.24
N THR A 260 13.59 16.70 6.55
CA THR A 260 14.99 16.89 6.20
C THR A 260 15.37 15.94 5.06
N MET A 261 16.02 16.50 4.04
CA MET A 261 16.57 15.70 2.95
C MET A 261 17.75 14.87 3.49
N PRO A 262 17.87 13.57 3.14
CA PRO A 262 18.91 12.72 3.71
C PRO A 262 20.29 13.16 3.24
N ASP A 263 21.20 13.39 4.18
CA ASP A 263 22.61 13.67 3.91
C ASP A 263 23.41 12.36 3.76
N GLU A 264 24.68 12.47 3.36
CA GLU A 264 25.55 11.31 3.18
C GLU A 264 25.70 10.47 4.46
N ARG A 265 25.69 11.13 5.62
CA ARG A 265 25.81 10.48 6.93
C ARG A 265 24.57 9.65 7.23
N PHE A 266 23.38 10.19 7.01
CA PHE A 266 22.11 9.49 7.15
C PHE A 266 22.07 8.26 6.25
N ILE A 267 22.50 8.40 4.99
CA ILE A 267 22.53 7.29 4.03
C ILE A 267 23.52 6.21 4.49
N ALA A 268 24.72 6.59 4.93
CA ALA A 268 25.74 5.64 5.40
C ALA A 268 25.31 4.85 6.64
N LEU A 269 24.51 5.46 7.54
CA LEU A 269 24.04 4.85 8.78
C LEU A 269 22.65 4.22 8.69
N TYR A 270 22.04 4.21 7.51
CA TYR A 270 20.61 3.89 7.34
C TYR A 270 20.21 2.51 7.90
N ASP A 271 21.02 1.46 7.69
CA ASP A 271 20.76 0.10 8.21
C ASP A 271 20.67 0.05 9.74
N SER A 272 21.38 0.94 10.43
CA SER A 272 21.35 1.02 11.90
C SER A 272 20.21 1.87 12.45
N MET A 273 19.68 2.81 11.66
CA MET A 273 18.63 3.74 12.09
C MET A 273 17.22 3.18 11.89
N VAL A 274 17.01 2.38 10.84
CA VAL A 274 15.67 1.91 10.49
C VAL A 274 15.43 0.49 10.98
N PRO A 275 14.57 0.29 12.00
CA PRO A 275 14.34 -1.03 12.55
C PRO A 275 13.70 -1.95 11.51
N ASN A 276 14.17 -3.20 11.47
CA ASN A 276 13.64 -4.24 10.59
C ASN A 276 13.66 -3.89 9.10
N ILE A 277 14.58 -3.03 8.65
CA ILE A 277 14.72 -2.67 7.22
C ILE A 277 14.97 -3.89 6.33
N LYS A 278 15.61 -4.93 6.88
CA LYS A 278 15.95 -6.19 6.21
C LYS A 278 14.73 -6.98 5.72
N GLU A 279 13.53 -6.73 6.26
CA GLU A 279 12.29 -7.33 5.73
C GLU A 279 12.02 -6.95 4.27
N LEU A 280 12.55 -5.81 3.79
CA LEU A 280 12.44 -5.41 2.39
C LEU A 280 13.18 -6.36 1.43
N ALA A 281 14.15 -7.14 1.91
CA ALA A 281 14.88 -8.10 1.11
C ALA A 281 13.98 -9.20 0.54
N ALA A 282 12.90 -9.58 1.25
CA ALA A 282 11.89 -10.52 0.75
C ALA A 282 11.21 -10.02 -0.54
N TYR A 283 11.19 -8.70 -0.73
CA TYR A 283 10.64 -8.02 -1.90
C TYR A 283 11.70 -7.75 -2.97
N GLY A 284 12.94 -8.17 -2.77
CA GLY A 284 14.05 -7.90 -3.69
C GLY A 284 14.58 -6.47 -3.59
N ILE A 285 14.38 -5.81 -2.44
CA ILE A 285 14.91 -4.48 -2.15
C ILE A 285 16.02 -4.65 -1.12
N GLY A 286 17.27 -4.54 -1.56
CA GLY A 286 18.46 -4.59 -0.71
C GLY A 286 18.94 -3.19 -0.30
N MET A 287 19.97 -3.17 0.54
CA MET A 287 20.63 -1.92 0.95
C MET A 287 21.22 -1.11 -0.21
N PRO A 288 21.84 -1.71 -1.25
CA PRO A 288 22.31 -0.95 -2.41
C PRO A 288 21.17 -0.18 -3.08
N GLU A 289 20.02 -0.83 -3.31
CA GLU A 289 18.86 -0.18 -3.92
C GLU A 289 18.31 0.94 -3.04
N ILE A 290 18.32 0.78 -1.71
CA ILE A 290 17.91 1.82 -0.77
C ILE A 290 18.85 3.03 -0.83
N HIS A 291 20.16 2.81 -0.73
CA HIS A 291 21.16 3.89 -0.74
C HIS A 291 21.07 4.73 -2.01
N GLU A 292 21.05 4.08 -3.17
CA GLU A 292 20.91 4.79 -4.44
C GLU A 292 19.56 5.52 -4.57
N THR A 293 18.49 4.98 -3.96
CA THR A 293 17.18 5.65 -3.93
C THR A 293 17.20 6.90 -3.07
N LEU A 294 17.88 6.87 -1.92
CA LEU A 294 18.01 8.05 -1.05
C LEU A 294 18.84 9.16 -1.71
N LEU A 295 19.87 8.80 -2.48
CA LEU A 295 20.59 9.76 -3.33
C LEU A 295 19.69 10.31 -4.44
N TRP A 296 18.93 9.44 -5.12
CA TRP A 296 17.98 9.85 -6.17
C TRP A 296 16.87 10.77 -5.65
N LEU A 297 16.43 10.60 -4.39
CA LEU A 297 15.40 11.43 -3.77
C LEU A 297 15.74 12.93 -3.83
N GLN A 298 17.03 13.28 -3.75
CA GLN A 298 17.51 14.66 -3.84
C GLN A 298 17.29 15.30 -5.23
N SER A 299 17.10 14.48 -6.27
CA SER A 299 16.87 14.92 -7.65
C SER A 299 15.39 15.11 -8.01
N LEU A 300 14.48 14.76 -7.11
CA LEU A 300 13.04 14.83 -7.37
C LEU A 300 12.53 16.27 -7.45
N GLU A 301 11.44 16.46 -8.21
CA GLU A 301 10.67 17.69 -8.14
C GLU A 301 10.05 17.83 -6.76
N ARG A 302 10.24 19.00 -6.14
CA ARG A 302 9.90 19.27 -4.74
C ARG A 302 8.96 20.46 -4.62
N PHE A 303 7.91 20.29 -3.83
CA PHE A 303 7.02 21.36 -3.36
C PHE A 303 7.11 21.47 -1.84
N ASP A 304 7.52 22.63 -1.35
CA ASP A 304 7.60 22.90 0.09
C ASP A 304 6.26 23.36 0.63
N LEU A 305 5.61 22.51 1.42
CA LEU A 305 4.35 22.84 2.08
C LEU A 305 4.64 23.66 3.34
N LYS A 306 4.42 24.97 3.25
CA LYS A 306 4.50 25.90 4.39
C LYS A 306 3.29 25.73 5.32
N SER A 307 3.25 26.50 6.42
CA SER A 307 2.14 26.48 7.39
C SER A 307 0.76 26.67 6.72
N PHE A 308 -0.28 26.16 7.39
CA PHE A 308 -1.67 26.18 6.89
C PHE A 308 -2.29 27.58 6.79
N ASP A 309 -1.64 28.62 7.33
CA ASP A 309 -2.17 29.99 7.35
C ASP A 309 -2.45 30.56 5.95
N SER A 310 -1.71 30.08 4.95
CA SER A 310 -1.76 30.57 3.56
C SER A 310 -2.63 29.75 2.60
N ASP A 311 -3.42 28.80 3.12
CA ASP A 311 -4.14 27.80 2.32
C ASP A 311 -3.22 27.10 1.29
N PRO A 312 -2.18 26.38 1.75
CA PRO A 312 -1.15 25.85 0.86
C PRO A 312 -1.61 24.63 0.03
N ILE A 313 -2.72 24.00 0.42
CA ILE A 313 -3.21 22.74 -0.19
C ILE A 313 -3.66 22.95 -1.64
N PRO A 314 -4.53 23.93 -1.98
CA PRO A 314 -4.86 24.22 -3.38
C PRO A 314 -3.64 24.47 -4.26
N GLY A 315 -2.62 25.15 -3.72
CA GLY A 315 -1.34 25.38 -4.42
C GLY A 315 -0.61 24.09 -4.72
N ALA A 316 -0.47 23.21 -3.73
CA ALA A 316 0.14 21.89 -3.89
C ALA A 316 -0.63 21.02 -4.89
N ILE A 317 -1.97 21.01 -4.83
CA ILE A 317 -2.83 20.25 -5.75
C ILE A 317 -2.72 20.79 -7.18
N SER A 318 -2.69 22.10 -7.36
CA SER A 318 -2.48 22.73 -8.67
C SER A 318 -1.11 22.37 -9.25
N TRP A 319 -0.06 22.33 -8.41
CA TRP A 319 1.28 21.92 -8.82
C TRP A 319 1.31 20.44 -9.22
N LEU A 320 0.78 19.54 -8.38
CA LEU A 320 0.69 18.10 -8.65
C LEU A 320 -0.06 17.76 -9.95
N THR A 321 -1.05 18.59 -10.31
CA THR A 321 -1.87 18.40 -11.52
C THR A 321 -1.32 19.13 -12.75
N GLY A 322 -0.11 19.72 -12.64
CA GLY A 322 0.61 20.39 -13.72
C GLY A 322 -0.10 21.63 -14.26
N GLY A 323 -0.98 22.26 -13.47
CA GLY A 323 -1.84 23.36 -13.91
C GLY A 323 -2.79 23.01 -15.07
N ALA A 324 -2.86 21.73 -15.47
CA ALA A 324 -3.70 21.25 -16.57
C ALA A 324 -5.19 21.36 -16.23
N THR A 325 -5.51 21.39 -14.94
CA THR A 325 -6.72 22.01 -14.45
C THR A 325 -6.56 23.52 -14.63
N LYS A 326 -6.93 24.03 -15.82
CA LYS A 326 -7.74 25.24 -15.83
C LYS A 326 -8.90 24.89 -14.94
N TRP A 327 -8.80 25.24 -13.66
CA TRP A 327 -9.84 25.16 -12.68
C TRP A 327 -10.88 26.16 -13.17
N THR A 328 -11.59 25.80 -14.24
CA THR A 328 -12.89 26.35 -14.55
C THR A 328 -13.66 25.96 -13.32
N ARG A 329 -13.75 26.91 -12.39
CA ARG A 329 -14.65 26.99 -11.25
C ARG A 329 -16.07 26.87 -11.79
N LYS A 330 -16.38 25.77 -12.46
CA LYS A 330 -17.60 25.48 -13.17
C LYS A 330 -18.49 24.82 -12.13
N GLY A 331 -18.93 25.61 -11.15
CA GLY A 331 -20.01 25.23 -10.25
C GLY A 331 -19.65 24.74 -8.84
N SER A 332 -18.42 24.91 -8.34
CA SER A 332 -18.15 24.83 -6.89
C SER A 332 -17.97 26.20 -6.23
N ASP A 333 -18.48 27.25 -6.87
CA ASP A 333 -19.31 28.16 -6.08
C ASP A 333 -20.57 27.36 -5.72
N LEU A 334 -20.45 26.39 -4.79
CA LEU A 334 -21.48 26.25 -3.78
C LEU A 334 -21.68 27.70 -3.36
N PRO A 335 -22.82 28.33 -3.70
CA PRO A 335 -22.99 29.76 -3.54
C PRO A 335 -22.44 30.04 -2.17
N MET A 336 -21.39 30.86 -2.08
CA MET A 336 -20.89 31.35 -0.81
C MET A 336 -22.14 31.98 -0.22
N MET A 337 -22.79 31.18 0.62
CA MET A 337 -24.23 31.28 0.82
C MET A 337 -24.32 32.57 1.56
N ARG A 338 -24.77 33.64 0.88
CA ARG A 338 -24.81 34.99 1.45
C ARG A 338 -25.42 34.81 2.81
N VAL A 339 -24.57 35.03 3.81
CA VAL A 339 -24.81 34.64 5.19
C VAL A 339 -26.14 35.25 5.59
N VAL A 340 -27.18 34.43 5.63
CA VAL A 340 -28.42 34.81 6.28
C VAL A 340 -28.03 34.83 7.75
N SER A 341 -28.01 36.01 8.34
CA SER A 341 -27.35 36.39 9.60
C SER A 341 -27.82 35.66 10.86
N ASN A 342 -28.65 34.62 10.73
CA ASN A 342 -29.36 33.98 11.84
C ASN A 342 -29.26 32.43 11.81
N LEU A 343 -28.23 31.85 11.20
CA LEU A 343 -28.02 30.40 11.22
C LEU A 343 -27.09 30.02 12.37
N SER A 344 -27.41 28.97 13.12
CA SER A 344 -26.53 28.46 14.18
C SER A 344 -25.26 27.89 13.58
N GLU A 345 -24.12 28.25 14.17
CA GLU A 345 -22.81 27.87 13.66
C GLU A 345 -22.32 26.58 14.33
N CYS A 346 -21.72 25.70 13.54
CA CYS A 346 -20.97 24.56 14.01
C CYS A 346 -19.49 24.80 13.75
N LEU A 347 -18.72 25.01 14.81
CA LEU A 347 -17.29 25.27 14.75
C LEU A 347 -16.52 23.96 14.91
N ILE A 348 -15.46 23.77 14.13
CA ILE A 348 -14.47 22.70 14.32
C ILE A 348 -13.21 23.36 14.87
N LEU A 349 -12.87 22.98 16.10
CA LEU A 349 -11.69 23.44 16.82
C LEU A 349 -10.59 22.40 16.65
N CYS A 350 -9.42 22.83 16.25
CA CYS A 350 -8.23 22.00 16.14
C CYS A 350 -6.99 22.85 16.42
N ASP A 351 -5.87 22.24 16.81
CA ASP A 351 -4.65 23.01 16.99
C ASP A 351 -4.15 23.53 15.63
N ALA A 352 -4.16 24.85 15.44
CA ALA A 352 -3.84 25.49 14.17
C ALA A 352 -2.34 25.43 13.83
N ALA A 353 -1.49 25.25 14.84
CA ALA A 353 -0.05 25.06 14.65
C ALA A 353 0.29 23.65 14.14
N ASN A 354 -0.57 22.67 14.41
CA ASN A 354 -0.38 21.29 14.00
C ASN A 354 -1.04 21.04 12.63
N MET A 355 -0.20 20.77 11.63
CA MET A 355 -0.60 20.53 10.25
C MET A 355 -1.53 19.30 10.12
N GLU A 356 -1.26 18.24 10.87
CA GLU A 356 -2.07 17.02 10.84
C GLU A 356 -3.45 17.26 11.47
N ALA A 357 -3.52 17.99 12.58
CA ALA A 357 -4.77 18.37 13.24
C ALA A 357 -5.63 19.27 12.33
N MET A 358 -5.02 20.25 11.67
CA MET A 358 -5.69 21.11 10.67
C MET A 358 -6.20 20.29 9.49
N ALA A 359 -5.40 19.35 8.99
CA ALA A 359 -5.83 18.46 7.91
C ALA A 359 -7.00 17.56 8.34
N ALA A 360 -6.97 17.02 9.56
CA ALA A 360 -8.06 16.23 10.13
C ALA A 360 -9.35 17.05 10.24
N ALA A 361 -9.26 18.33 10.64
CA ALA A 361 -10.42 19.23 10.69
C ALA A 361 -11.00 19.49 9.31
N GLN A 362 -10.17 19.68 8.28
CA GLN A 362 -10.62 19.86 6.90
C GLN A 362 -11.24 18.58 6.32
N VAL A 363 -10.69 17.41 6.65
CA VAL A 363 -11.30 16.11 6.28
C VAL A 363 -12.66 15.96 6.94
N LEU A 364 -12.76 16.24 8.25
CA LEU A 364 -14.02 16.19 8.97
C LEU A 364 -15.04 17.19 8.40
N PHE A 365 -14.60 18.40 8.09
CA PHE A 365 -15.40 19.42 7.41
C PHE A 365 -15.96 18.92 6.08
N ALA A 366 -15.13 18.32 5.23
CA ALA A 366 -15.54 17.79 3.94
C ALA A 366 -16.56 16.64 4.06
N LEU A 367 -16.36 15.74 5.04
CA LEU A 367 -17.24 14.59 5.26
C LEU A 367 -18.58 14.98 5.91
N LEU A 368 -18.54 15.82 6.95
CA LEU A 368 -19.75 16.30 7.62
C LEU A 368 -20.54 17.26 6.74
N GLY A 369 -19.87 18.16 5.99
CA GLY A 369 -20.53 19.09 5.09
C GLY A 369 -21.43 18.37 4.07
N ALA A 370 -20.93 17.29 3.47
CA ALA A 370 -21.72 16.46 2.56
C ALA A 370 -22.96 15.83 3.23
N LYS A 371 -22.84 15.42 4.50
CA LYS A 371 -23.95 14.84 5.28
C LYS A 371 -24.96 15.89 5.74
N MET A 372 -24.49 17.06 6.19
CA MET A 372 -25.34 18.16 6.66
C MET A 372 -26.21 18.72 5.53
N ILE A 373 -25.67 18.83 4.32
CA ILE A 373 -26.44 19.19 3.11
C ILE A 373 -27.56 18.16 2.89
N GLY A 374 -27.26 16.87 3.00
CA GLY A 374 -28.26 15.80 2.86
C GLY A 374 -29.34 15.82 3.93
N LEU A 375 -29.02 16.26 5.15
CA LEU A 375 -29.97 16.38 6.27
C LEU A 375 -30.72 17.71 6.30
N SER A 376 -30.48 18.62 5.35
CA SER A 376 -31.08 19.97 5.32
C SER A 376 -30.90 20.77 6.62
N LEU A 377 -29.79 20.51 7.34
CA LEU A 377 -29.48 21.25 8.55
C LEU A 377 -29.08 22.68 8.15
N LYS A 378 -29.79 23.68 8.65
CA LYS A 378 -29.49 25.09 8.44
C LYS A 378 -28.34 25.58 9.32
N LYS A 379 -27.27 24.80 9.44
CA LYS A 379 -26.07 25.17 10.21
C LYS A 379 -24.89 25.38 9.27
N THR A 380 -24.14 26.44 9.50
CA THR A 380 -22.85 26.68 8.82
C THR A 380 -21.78 25.88 9.55
N LEU A 381 -20.94 25.15 8.81
CA LEU A 381 -19.78 24.46 9.37
C LEU A 381 -18.55 25.33 9.08
N ARG A 382 -17.68 25.54 10.08
CA ARG A 382 -16.46 26.34 9.92
C ARG A 382 -15.33 25.73 10.73
N VAL A 383 -14.15 25.57 10.11
CA VAL A 383 -12.91 25.25 10.83
C VAL A 383 -12.29 26.55 11.30
N LEU A 384 -12.01 26.69 12.59
CA LEU A 384 -11.37 27.88 13.14
C LEU A 384 -9.88 27.92 12.79
N ARG A 385 -9.37 29.12 12.50
CA ARG A 385 -7.97 29.40 12.14
C ARG A 385 -7.30 30.37 13.13
N THR A 386 -5.98 30.48 13.07
CA THR A 386 -5.24 31.47 13.87
C THR A 386 -5.80 32.88 13.73
N GLY A 387 -6.22 33.47 14.87
CA GLY A 387 -6.83 34.80 14.94
C GLY A 387 -8.35 34.84 14.82
N ASP A 388 -9.03 33.71 14.55
CA ASP A 388 -10.48 33.65 14.55
C ASP A 388 -11.04 33.85 15.98
N ILE A 389 -12.13 34.60 16.07
CA ILE A 389 -12.88 34.88 17.31
C ILE A 389 -14.21 34.14 17.24
N VAL A 390 -14.67 33.64 18.39
CA VAL A 390 -16.02 33.06 18.55
C VAL A 390 -16.98 34.17 18.95
N ASP A 391 -17.89 34.56 18.05
CA ASP A 391 -18.75 35.76 18.20
C ASP A 391 -20.26 35.47 18.26
N SER A 392 -20.69 34.20 18.24
CA SER A 392 -22.10 33.81 18.19
C SER A 392 -22.63 33.23 19.51
N GLU A 393 -23.89 33.56 19.86
CA GLU A 393 -24.53 33.15 21.12
C GLU A 393 -25.00 31.67 21.12
N ASP A 394 -25.26 31.09 19.93
CA ASP A 394 -25.72 29.69 19.77
C ASP A 394 -24.75 28.90 18.89
N VAL A 395 -23.66 28.45 19.51
CA VAL A 395 -22.55 27.76 18.86
C VAL A 395 -22.47 26.30 19.32
N HIS A 396 -22.36 25.39 18.36
CA HIS A 396 -21.93 24.03 18.62
C HIS A 396 -20.48 23.86 18.20
N ALA A 397 -19.69 23.25 19.05
CA ALA A 397 -18.27 23.09 18.84
C ALA A 397 -17.91 21.61 18.72
N LEU A 398 -17.12 21.24 17.73
CA LEU A 398 -16.45 19.94 17.61
C LEU A 398 -14.98 20.16 17.94
N LEU A 399 -14.53 19.65 19.08
CA LEU A 399 -13.13 19.73 19.50
C LEU A 399 -12.37 18.52 18.96
N LEU A 400 -11.45 18.71 18.03
CA LEU A 400 -10.52 17.66 17.64
C LEU A 400 -9.49 17.44 18.75
N CYS A 401 -9.52 16.23 19.28
CA CYS A 401 -8.61 15.75 20.31
C CYS A 401 -7.40 15.10 19.63
N THR A 402 -6.32 15.86 19.50
CA THR A 402 -4.99 15.44 18.98
C THR A 402 -3.93 15.65 20.06
N GLU A 403 -2.75 15.04 19.90
CA GLU A 403 -1.64 15.22 20.85
C GLU A 403 -1.31 16.71 21.09
N GLY A 404 -1.12 17.08 22.36
CA GLY A 404 -0.79 18.45 22.78
C GLY A 404 -1.86 19.51 22.51
N CYS A 405 -3.04 19.18 21.97
CA CYS A 405 -3.97 20.21 21.50
C CYS A 405 -4.49 21.13 22.61
N LEU A 406 -4.55 20.64 23.85
CA LEU A 406 -4.98 21.42 25.02
C LEU A 406 -3.88 22.31 25.61
N GLU A 407 -2.62 22.10 25.24
CA GLU A 407 -1.49 22.95 25.63
C GLU A 407 -1.41 24.20 24.73
N SER A 408 -2.04 24.16 23.55
CA SER A 408 -2.11 25.28 22.62
C SER A 408 -2.87 26.45 23.26
N ARG A 409 -2.17 27.59 23.45
CA ARG A 409 -2.76 28.84 23.99
C ARG A 409 -3.99 29.28 23.21
N GLN A 410 -3.98 29.05 21.89
CA GLN A 410 -5.11 29.37 21.04
C GLN A 410 -6.31 28.47 21.33
N MET A 411 -6.09 27.16 21.48
CA MET A 411 -7.16 26.23 21.84
C MET A 411 -7.78 26.59 23.19
N ALA A 412 -6.95 26.88 24.19
CA ALA A 412 -7.41 27.34 25.49
C ALA A 412 -8.25 28.63 25.39
N SER A 413 -7.82 29.60 24.57
CA SER A 413 -8.57 30.83 24.33
C SER A 413 -9.96 30.57 23.72
N TRP A 414 -10.05 29.69 22.72
CA TRP A 414 -11.33 29.33 22.12
C TRP A 414 -12.25 28.58 23.08
N LEU A 415 -11.72 27.65 23.86
CA LEU A 415 -12.50 26.92 24.87
C LEU A 415 -13.02 27.86 25.95
N LEU A 416 -12.22 28.85 26.37
CA LEU A 416 -12.67 29.91 27.28
C LEU A 416 -13.77 30.76 26.65
N GLN A 417 -13.61 31.21 25.39
CA GLN A 417 -14.66 31.96 24.67
C GLN A 417 -15.97 31.16 24.58
N LEU A 418 -15.87 29.86 24.25
CA LEU A 418 -17.03 28.96 24.19
C LEU A 418 -17.68 28.74 25.55
N SER A 419 -16.93 28.82 26.66
CA SER A 419 -17.49 28.70 28.01
C SER A 419 -18.40 29.87 28.39
N PHE A 420 -18.20 31.04 27.78
CA PHE A 420 -19.06 32.21 27.95
C PHE A 420 -20.28 32.18 27.04
N CYS A 421 -20.23 31.41 25.95
CA CYS A 421 -21.36 31.17 25.07
C CYS A 421 -22.16 29.97 25.63
N SER A 422 -23.48 29.88 25.41
CA SER A 422 -24.28 28.71 25.85
C SER A 422 -24.03 27.51 24.94
N SER A 423 -22.77 27.13 24.78
CA SER A 423 -22.29 26.24 23.74
C SER A 423 -22.14 24.81 24.23
N PHE A 424 -22.34 23.86 23.31
CA PHE A 424 -22.04 22.45 23.53
C PHE A 424 -20.75 22.09 22.79
N VAL A 425 -19.75 21.58 23.50
CA VAL A 425 -18.49 21.10 22.95
C VAL A 425 -18.50 19.57 22.89
N LEU A 426 -18.42 19.00 21.69
CA LEU A 426 -18.31 17.58 21.46
C LEU A 426 -16.85 17.22 21.14
N PRO A 427 -16.16 16.45 22.00
CA PRO A 427 -14.83 15.96 21.68
C PRO A 427 -14.89 14.89 20.57
N VAL A 428 -13.97 14.98 19.63
CA VAL A 428 -13.77 14.03 18.53
C VAL A 428 -12.33 13.55 18.60
N LEU A 429 -12.14 12.30 19.01
CA LEU A 429 -10.81 11.68 19.08
C LEU A 429 -10.25 11.49 17.67
N ALA A 430 -9.22 12.28 17.34
CA ALA A 430 -8.55 12.22 16.04
C ALA A 430 -7.28 11.38 16.08
N GLU A 431 -6.62 11.31 17.24
CA GLU A 431 -5.40 10.55 17.48
C GLU A 431 -5.47 9.76 18.78
N ASP A 432 -4.83 8.59 18.81
CA ASP A 432 -4.77 7.71 19.99
C ASP A 432 -3.84 8.27 21.09
N SER A 433 -2.94 9.19 20.73
CA SER A 433 -2.00 9.85 21.67
C SER A 433 -2.60 11.06 22.38
N PHE A 434 -3.87 11.41 22.12
CA PHE A 434 -4.53 12.48 22.87
C PHE A 434 -4.56 12.17 24.37
N GLN A 435 -4.04 13.10 25.16
CA GLN A 435 -4.06 13.05 26.61
C GLN A 435 -4.66 14.33 27.17
N ILE A 436 -5.37 14.20 28.28
CA ILE A 436 -5.83 15.36 29.05
C ILE A 436 -4.68 15.74 29.99
N PRO A 437 -4.20 17.00 30.00
CA PRO A 437 -3.14 17.42 30.90
C PRO A 437 -3.51 17.09 32.35
N PHE A 438 -2.67 16.31 33.04
CA PHE A 438 -2.85 16.03 34.46
C PHE A 438 -2.23 17.17 35.27
N GLY A 439 -3.00 17.76 36.20
CA GLY A 439 -2.60 18.98 36.93
C GLY A 439 -1.37 18.86 37.85
N HIS A 440 -0.63 17.74 37.85
CA HIS A 440 0.61 17.61 38.61
C HIS A 440 1.80 18.29 37.93
N GLU A 441 1.82 18.42 36.60
CA GLU A 441 2.93 19.04 35.85
C GLU A 441 2.81 20.59 35.79
N LEU A 442 1.59 21.13 35.91
CA LEU A 442 1.34 22.58 35.88
C LEU A 442 1.88 23.35 37.09
N ASN A 443 2.10 22.68 38.23
CA ASN A 443 2.64 23.34 39.42
C ASN A 443 4.15 23.55 39.37
N ASP A 444 4.88 22.77 38.58
CA ASP A 444 6.35 22.86 38.53
C ASP A 444 6.82 23.92 37.52
N GLU A 445 6.17 24.04 36.35
CA GLU A 445 6.51 25.09 35.35
C GLU A 445 6.09 26.51 35.78
N PHE A 446 4.97 26.66 36.50
CA PHE A 446 4.54 27.99 36.97
C PHE A 446 5.42 28.55 38.09
N ASN A 447 6.13 27.69 38.83
CA ASN A 447 7.05 28.13 39.88
C ASN A 447 8.42 28.55 39.33
N GLU A 448 8.86 28.02 38.17
CA GLU A 448 10.14 28.42 37.57
C GLU A 448 10.08 29.77 36.83
N GLU A 449 8.92 30.18 36.29
CA GLU A 449 8.80 31.45 35.55
C GLU A 449 8.62 32.70 36.45
N PHE A 450 8.48 32.53 37.79
CA PHE A 450 8.27 33.64 38.74
C PHE A 450 9.40 33.89 39.75
N ASP A 451 10.47 33.08 39.76
CA ASP A 451 11.52 33.14 40.79
C ASP A 451 12.91 33.63 40.32
N GLU A 452 13.06 34.26 39.14
CA GLU A 452 14.27 35.04 38.82
C GLU A 452 14.08 36.55 39.09
N PRO A 453 14.54 37.08 40.24
CA PRO A 453 14.69 38.52 40.40
C PRO A 453 15.86 39.01 39.52
N GLU A 454 15.57 39.93 38.59
CA GLU A 454 16.56 40.69 37.83
C GLU A 454 17.58 41.34 38.78
N ASN A 455 18.78 40.76 38.87
CA ASN A 455 19.94 41.40 39.47
C ASN A 455 20.42 42.54 38.55
N PHE A 456 19.84 43.73 38.72
CA PHE A 456 20.43 44.98 38.21
C PHE A 456 21.73 45.29 38.97
N ALA A 457 22.85 44.82 38.42
CA ALA A 457 24.18 45.26 38.82
C ALA A 457 24.39 46.73 38.38
N THR A 458 24.51 47.62 39.36
CA THR A 458 25.07 48.96 39.18
C THR A 458 26.58 48.90 39.23
N SER A 459 27.23 49.65 38.35
CA SER A 459 28.65 50.04 38.39
C SER A 459 28.73 51.55 38.13
N PRO A 460 29.79 52.27 38.54
CA PRO A 460 30.99 51.85 39.28
C PRO A 460 31.03 52.27 40.76
#